data_AF-A0A4R0QWX2-F1
#
_entry.id   AF-A0A4R0QWX2-F1
#
_cell.length_a   1.000
_cell.length_b   1.000
_cell.length_c   1.000
_cell.angle_alpha   90.00
_cell.angle_beta   90.00
_cell.angle_gamma   90.00
#
_symmetry.space_group_name_H-M   'P 1'
#
loop_
_entity.id
_entity.type
_entity.pdbx_description
1 polymer ?
#
loop_
_entity_poly.entity_id
_entity_poly.type
_entity_poly.pdbx_seq_one_letter_code
_entity_poly.pdbx_strand_id
1 'polypeptide(L)'
;MSDFIVDHDQLTSLKDKIANAKSDLEAMADIDVSEGKIDNAKVEKAVTDFLFGVKSHKTRIVKGVEGMQTAIENALTSTTDADDQMQSAIRDDGSEG
;
A
#
# COMPACT_ATOMS: atom_id res chain seq x y z
N MET A 1 11.20 26.21 4.52
CA MET A 1 10.51 24.91 4.44
C MET A 1 10.96 24.31 3.14
N SER A 2 11.46 23.07 3.13
CA SER A 2 11.79 22.38 1.87
C SER A 2 10.46 22.17 1.16
N ASP A 3 10.25 22.84 0.02
CA ASP A 3 9.15 22.46 -0.88
C ASP A 3 9.43 21.01 -1.27
N PHE A 4 8.66 20.10 -0.70
CA PHE A 4 8.73 18.68 -0.98
C PHE A 4 8.08 18.51 -2.36
N ILE A 5 8.84 18.82 -3.41
CA ILE A 5 8.47 18.45 -4.78
C ILE A 5 8.56 16.92 -4.79
N VAL A 6 7.40 16.28 -4.73
CA VAL A 6 7.35 14.82 -4.89
C VAL A 6 7.54 14.55 -6.36
N ASP A 7 8.71 14.04 -6.70
CA ASP A 7 9.02 13.63 -8.06
C ASP A 7 8.10 12.45 -8.46
N HIS A 8 7.49 12.56 -9.64
CA HIS A 8 6.59 11.55 -10.20
C HIS A 8 7.27 10.17 -10.26
N ASP A 9 8.56 10.14 -10.57
CA ASP A 9 9.36 8.91 -10.60
C ASP A 9 9.53 8.30 -9.20
N GLN A 10 9.69 9.15 -8.18
CA GLN A 10 9.79 8.72 -6.78
C GLN A 10 8.45 8.16 -6.27
N LEU A 11 7.32 8.80 -6.65
CA LEU A 11 5.98 8.29 -6.33
C LEU A 11 5.73 6.94 -7.01
N THR A 12 6.12 6.78 -8.27
CA THR A 12 6.01 5.52 -9.00
C THR A 12 6.83 4.42 -8.35
N SER A 13 8.10 4.70 -8.01
CA SER A 13 8.95 3.75 -7.29
C SER A 13 8.39 3.36 -5.93
N LEU A 14 7.78 4.32 -5.21
CA LEU A 14 7.15 4.06 -3.92
C LEU A 14 5.90 3.16 -4.08
N LYS A 15 5.06 3.43 -5.09
CA LYS A 15 3.90 2.60 -5.43
C LYS A 15 4.30 1.14 -5.63
N ASP A 16 5.34 0.91 -6.43
CA ASP A 16 5.81 -0.44 -6.75
C ASP A 16 6.36 -1.17 -5.52
N LYS A 17 7.13 -0.48 -4.67
CA LYS A 17 7.62 -1.04 -3.40
C LYS A 17 6.49 -1.44 -2.48
N ILE A 18 5.44 -0.61 -2.39
CA ILE A 18 4.28 -0.89 -1.55
C ILE A 18 3.43 -2.04 -2.13
N ALA A 19 3.31 -2.12 -3.46
CA ALA A 19 2.65 -3.26 -4.13
C ALA A 19 3.38 -4.58 -3.86
N ASN A 20 4.71 -4.59 -3.93
CA ASN A 20 5.50 -5.77 -3.59
C ASN A 20 5.33 -6.17 -2.13
N ALA A 21 5.39 -5.21 -1.20
CA ALA A 21 5.16 -5.46 0.22
C ALA A 21 3.75 -6.04 0.49
N LYS A 22 2.72 -5.58 -0.24
CA LYS A 22 1.37 -6.17 -0.19
C LYS A 22 1.39 -7.63 -0.62
N SER A 23 2.01 -7.90 -1.77
CA SER A 23 2.09 -9.26 -2.32
C SER A 23 2.82 -10.21 -1.38
N ASP A 24 3.94 -9.78 -0.79
CA ASP A 24 4.70 -10.56 0.19
C ASP A 24 3.85 -10.88 1.44
N LEU A 25 3.10 -9.89 1.95
CA LEU A 25 2.19 -10.06 3.08
C LEU A 25 1.07 -11.04 2.75
N GLU A 26 0.46 -10.94 1.57
CA GLU A 26 -0.61 -11.83 1.12
C GLU A 26 -0.11 -13.27 0.92
N ALA A 27 1.11 -13.42 0.41
CA ALA A 27 1.77 -14.70 0.17
C ALA A 27 2.23 -15.42 1.45
N MET A 28 2.34 -14.72 2.59
CA MET A 28 2.57 -15.39 3.87
C MET A 28 1.45 -16.41 4.11
N ALA A 29 1.81 -17.69 4.21
CA ALA A 29 0.86 -18.75 4.47
C ALA A 29 0.01 -18.41 5.70
N ASP A 30 -1.31 -18.56 5.57
CA ASP A 30 -2.18 -18.51 6.75
C ASP A 30 -1.75 -19.63 7.69
N ILE A 31 -1.58 -19.30 8.97
CA ILE A 31 -1.22 -20.32 9.95
C ILE A 31 -2.43 -21.24 10.12
N ASP A 32 -2.27 -22.50 9.73
CA ASP A 32 -3.31 -23.51 9.86
C ASP A 32 -3.54 -23.84 11.33
N VAL A 33 -4.70 -23.43 11.83
CA VAL A 33 -5.20 -23.65 13.20
C VAL A 33 -5.59 -25.10 13.48
N SER A 34 -5.67 -25.96 12.45
CA SER A 34 -6.11 -27.35 12.57
C SER A 34 -4.97 -28.35 12.78
N GLU A 35 -3.72 -27.96 12.51
CA GLU A 35 -2.54 -28.80 12.75
C GLU A 35 -2.14 -28.77 14.23
N GLY A 36 -2.82 -29.58 15.04
CA GLY A 36 -2.40 -29.89 16.40
C GLY A 36 -3.55 -29.77 17.40
N LYS A 37 -4.20 -30.90 17.70
CA LYS A 37 -5.02 -30.98 18.91
C LYS A 37 -4.10 -30.90 20.11
N ILE A 38 -4.26 -29.85 20.91
CA ILE A 38 -3.54 -29.71 22.18
C ILE A 38 -4.48 -30.19 23.28
N ASP A 39 -4.13 -31.29 23.95
CA ASP A 39 -4.98 -31.92 24.98
C ASP A 39 -5.22 -31.04 26.22
N ASN A 40 -4.53 -29.90 26.31
CA ASN A 40 -4.73 -28.91 27.35
C ASN A 40 -5.55 -27.71 26.83
N ALA A 41 -6.80 -27.60 27.29
CA ALA A 41 -7.73 -26.55 26.88
C ALA A 41 -7.21 -25.11 27.09
N LYS A 42 -6.36 -24.85 28.10
CA LYS A 42 -5.77 -23.51 28.30
C LYS A 42 -4.72 -23.20 27.24
N VAL A 43 -3.92 -24.19 26.87
CA VAL A 43 -2.90 -24.05 25.84
C VAL A 43 -3.56 -23.95 24.46
N GLU A 44 -4.56 -24.78 24.19
CA GLU A 44 -5.38 -24.70 22.97
C GLU A 44 -6.02 -23.30 22.81
N LYS A 45 -6.62 -22.76 23.87
CA LYS A 45 -7.17 -21.41 23.86
C LYS A 45 -6.09 -20.35 23.61
N ALA A 46 -4.95 -20.44 24.29
CA ALA A 46 -3.87 -19.46 24.12
C ALA A 46 -3.29 -19.47 22.69
N VAL A 47 -3.13 -20.66 22.09
CA VAL A 47 -2.70 -20.81 20.70
C VAL A 47 -3.76 -20.25 19.76
N THR A 48 -5.04 -20.57 19.96
CA THR A 48 -6.15 -20.03 19.17
C THR A 48 -6.20 -18.50 19.22
N ASP A 49 -6.10 -17.91 20.41
CA ASP A 49 -6.10 -16.45 20.61
C ASP A 49 -4.89 -15.79 19.91
N PHE A 50 -3.70 -16.41 20.01
CA PHE A 50 -2.49 -15.93 19.33
C PHE A 50 -2.65 -15.97 17.81
N LEU A 51 -3.10 -17.09 17.24
CA LEU A 51 -3.28 -17.28 15.80
C LEU A 51 -4.34 -16.35 15.23
N PHE A 52 -5.46 -16.17 15.94
CA PHE A 52 -6.46 -15.17 15.60
C PHE A 52 -5.87 -13.75 15.62
N GLY A 53 -5.06 -13.43 16.64
CA GLY A 53 -4.35 -12.16 16.74
C GLY A 53 -3.42 -11.88 15.56
N VAL A 54 -2.66 -12.88 15.13
CA VAL A 54 -1.78 -12.82 13.95
C VAL A 54 -2.59 -12.59 12.68
N LYS A 55 -3.65 -13.37 12.45
CA LYS A 55 -4.54 -13.21 11.29
C LYS A 55 -5.19 -11.82 11.24
N SER A 56 -5.66 -11.33 12.38
CA SER A 56 -6.25 -10.00 12.49
C SER A 56 -5.24 -8.89 12.19
N HIS A 57 -4.00 -9.00 12.68
CA HIS A 57 -2.94 -8.05 12.36
C HIS A 57 -2.58 -8.06 10.88
N LYS A 58 -2.40 -9.24 10.27
CA LYS A 58 -2.15 -9.38 8.82
C LYS A 58 -3.21 -8.62 8.01
N THR A 59 -4.49 -8.86 8.28
CA THR A 59 -5.60 -8.16 7.61
C THR A 59 -5.54 -6.64 7.79
N ARG A 60 -5.19 -6.14 8.98
CA ARG A 60 -5.07 -4.69 9.23
C ARG A 60 -3.91 -4.07 8.47
N ILE A 61 -2.77 -4.75 8.42
CA ILE A 61 -1.58 -4.28 7.69
C ILE A 61 -1.91 -4.21 6.19
N VAL A 62 -2.53 -5.25 5.62
CA VAL A 62 -2.94 -5.26 4.21
C VAL A 62 -3.85 -4.08 3.88
N LYS A 63 -4.87 -3.81 4.71
CA LYS A 63 -5.75 -2.64 4.52
C LYS A 63 -5.01 -1.30 4.62
N GLY A 64 -4.05 -1.18 5.53
CA GLY A 64 -3.22 0.01 5.64
C GLY A 64 -2.37 0.23 4.38
N VAL A 65 -1.83 -0.86 3.83
CA VAL A 65 -1.08 -0.87 2.58
C VAL A 65 -1.97 -0.44 1.40
N GLU A 66 -3.20 -0.95 1.30
CA GLU A 66 -4.17 -0.53 0.28
C GLU A 66 -4.48 0.97 0.36
N GLY A 67 -4.69 1.50 1.57
CA GLY A 67 -4.92 2.94 1.76
C GLY A 67 -3.73 3.79 1.31
N MET A 68 -2.50 3.33 1.54
CA MET A 68 -1.29 4.01 1.05
C MET A 68 -1.19 3.95 -0.48
N GLN A 69 -1.52 2.82 -1.11
CA GLN A 69 -1.52 2.71 -2.58
C GLN A 69 -2.49 3.72 -3.20
N THR A 70 -3.72 3.79 -2.70
CA THR A 70 -4.72 4.76 -3.17
C THR A 70 -4.25 6.20 -2.98
N ALA A 71 -3.64 6.53 -1.84
CA ALA A 71 -3.09 7.86 -1.61
C ALA A 71 -2.00 8.23 -2.63
N ILE A 72 -1.12 7.29 -2.97
CA ILE A 72 -0.06 7.49 -3.96
C ILE A 72 -0.62 7.59 -5.38
N GLU A 73 -1.62 6.78 -5.75
CA GLU A 73 -2.29 6.87 -7.05
C GLU A 73 -3.00 8.21 -7.25
N ASN A 74 -3.66 8.71 -6.21
CA ASN A 74 -4.28 10.04 -6.24
C ASN A 74 -3.23 11.15 -6.39
N ALA A 75 -2.08 11.02 -5.72
CA ALA A 75 -0.97 11.96 -5.84
C ALA A 75 -0.37 11.93 -7.27
N LEU A 76 -0.14 10.74 -7.83
CA LEU A 76 0.35 10.57 -9.20
C LEU A 76 -0.61 11.21 -10.21
N THR A 77 -1.91 10.95 -10.10
CA THR A 77 -2.94 11.55 -10.96
C THR A 77 -2.88 13.08 -10.89
N SER A 78 -2.78 13.63 -9.68
CA SER A 78 -2.70 15.08 -9.46
C SER A 78 -1.43 15.70 -10.07
N THR A 79 -0.30 14.98 -10.05
CA THR A 79 0.94 15.44 -10.71
C THR A 79 0.83 15.40 -12.22
N THR A 80 0.23 14.35 -12.79
CA THR A 80 0.03 14.24 -14.25
C THR A 80 -0.89 15.33 -14.77
N ASP A 81 -2.01 15.60 -14.09
CA ASP A 81 -2.95 16.64 -14.49
C ASP A 81 -2.31 18.04 -14.46
N ALA A 82 -1.40 18.29 -13.51
CA ALA A 82 -0.64 19.54 -13.43
C ALA A 82 0.35 19.69 -14.59
N ASP A 83 1.07 18.61 -14.94
CA ASP A 83 2.00 18.60 -16.07
C ASP A 83 1.29 18.86 -17.40
N ASP A 84 0.12 18.24 -17.62
CA ASP A 84 -0.69 18.45 -18.82
C ASP A 84 -1.19 19.90 -18.94
N GLN A 85 -1.62 20.51 -17.83
CA GLN A 85 -2.04 21.92 -17.80
C GLN A 85 -0.89 22.87 -18.12
N MET A 86 0.30 22.63 -17.57
CA MET A 86 1.49 23.44 -17.89
C MET A 86 1.88 23.31 -19.36
N GLN A 87 1.87 22.09 -19.92
CA GLN A 87 2.17 21.89 -21.34
C GLN A 87 1.15 22.56 -22.26
N SER A 88 -0.14 22.55 -21.89
CA SER A 88 -1.18 23.25 -22.65
C SER A 88 -0.97 24.77 -22.63
N ALA A 89 -0.64 25.34 -21.48
CA ALA A 89 -0.39 26.79 -21.35
C ALA A 89 0.82 27.26 -22.18
N ILE A 90 1.89 26.46 -22.23
CA ILE A 90 3.08 26.74 -23.05
C ILE A 90 2.76 26.67 -24.55
N ARG A 91 1.89 25.75 -24.98
CA ARG A 91 1.50 25.60 -26.39
C ARG A 91 0.60 26.73 -26.88
N ASP A 92 -0.24 27.28 -26.01
CA ASP A 92 -1.18 28.36 -26.37
C ASP A 92 -0.45 29.72 -26.54
N ASP A 93 0.55 30.00 -25.70
CA ASP A 93 1.37 31.24 -25.77
C ASP A 93 2.39 31.23 -26.95
N GLY A 94 2.73 30.05 -27.47
CA GLY A 94 3.64 29.89 -28.61
C GLY A 94 2.98 29.90 -30.00
N SER A 95 1.65 30.01 -30.07
CA SER A 95 0.88 29.93 -31.33
C SER A 95 0.52 31.30 -31.94
N GLU A 96 0.90 32.41 -31.30
CA GLU A 96 0.76 33.76 -31.87
C GLU A 96 2.11 34.22 -32.44
N GLY A 97 2.43 33.80 -33.67
CA GLY A 97 3.63 34.22 -34.42
C GLY A 97 3.48 34.03 -35.91
#